data_AF-A0A374AG01-F1
#
_entry.id   AF-A0A374AG01-F1
#
_cell.length_a   1.000
_cell.length_b   1.000
_cell.length_c   1.000
_cell.angle_alpha   90.00
_cell.angle_beta   90.00
_cell.angle_gamma   90.00
#
_symmetry.space_group_name_H-M   'P 1'
#
loop_
_entity.id
_entity.type
_entity.pdbx_description
1 polymer ?
#
loop_
_entity_poly.entity_id
_entity_poly.type
_entity_poly.pdbx_seq_one_letter_code
_entity_poly.pdbx_strand_id
1 'polypeptide(L)'
;MKKIFTTILVITFSLVLVGCSASHKKPDYLTDQQYEAALKVVETFDKYLDSDLTAEEASEEISYISDTWDNMESKEDGDADAFGLGLTISELAQDLSIGSSSDKSMTKIRDEIAKKINEDQR
;
A
#
# COMPACT_ATOMS: atom_id res chain seq x y z
N MET A 1 31.57 -9.20 28.85
CA MET A 1 30.52 -9.48 27.84
C MET A 1 29.24 -8.79 28.28
N LYS A 2 28.92 -7.63 27.71
CA LYS A 2 27.72 -6.84 28.06
C LYS A 2 26.67 -7.09 26.97
N LYS A 3 25.49 -7.49 27.41
CA LYS A 3 24.42 -8.07 26.59
C LYS A 3 23.70 -6.96 25.79
N ILE A 4 23.61 -7.23 24.49
CA ILE A 4 22.72 -6.71 23.45
C ILE A 4 21.40 -6.11 23.97
N PHE A 5 21.14 -4.86 23.63
CA PHE A 5 19.81 -4.23 23.70
C PHE A 5 19.11 -4.51 22.37
N THR A 6 18.14 -5.43 22.38
CA THR A 6 17.20 -5.61 21.27
C THR A 6 15.92 -4.87 21.64
N THR A 7 15.79 -3.64 21.13
CA THR A 7 14.56 -2.86 21.26
C THR A 7 13.54 -3.42 20.29
N ILE A 8 12.58 -4.20 20.82
CA ILE A 8 11.39 -4.62 20.07
C ILE A 8 10.48 -3.39 20.00
N LEU A 9 10.45 -2.73 18.85
CA LEU A 9 9.48 -1.67 18.53
C LEU A 9 8.14 -2.34 18.19
N VAL A 10 7.29 -2.56 19.21
CA VAL A 10 5.90 -2.97 19.00
C VAL A 10 5.10 -1.73 18.60
N ILE A 11 4.99 -1.47 17.29
CA ILE A 11 4.03 -0.48 16.80
C ILE A 11 2.64 -1.14 16.87
N THR A 12 1.91 -0.79 17.93
CA THR A 12 0.48 -1.11 18.03
C THR A 12 -0.28 -0.15 17.12
N PHE A 13 -0.41 -0.51 15.84
CA PHE A 13 -1.30 0.18 14.91
C PHE A 13 -2.74 0.03 15.41
N SER A 14 -3.22 1.07 16.07
CA SER A 14 -4.60 1.19 16.49
C SER A 14 -5.41 1.52 15.23
N LEU A 15 -5.92 0.48 14.57
CA LEU A 15 -6.85 0.62 13.45
C LEU A 15 -8.12 1.33 13.92
N VAL A 16 -8.14 2.65 13.75
CA VAL A 16 -9.36 3.46 13.80
C VAL A 16 -9.56 4.03 12.40
N LEU A 17 -9.90 3.17 11.45
CA LEU A 17 -10.47 3.57 10.17
C LEU A 17 -11.99 3.58 10.31
N VAL A 18 -12.50 4.67 10.88
CA VAL A 18 -13.90 5.08 10.70
C VAL A 18 -13.86 6.22 9.69
N GLY A 19 -13.80 5.88 8.40
CA GLY A 19 -13.73 6.82 7.29
C GLY A 19 -14.70 6.42 6.19
N CYS A 20 -15.80 7.18 6.09
CA CYS A 20 -16.77 7.30 5.01
C CYS A 20 -17.16 6.04 4.20
N SER A 21 -18.31 5.50 4.59
CA SER A 21 -19.19 4.66 3.77
C SER A 21 -19.68 5.42 2.53
N ALA A 22 -18.87 5.46 1.47
CA ALA A 22 -19.30 5.85 0.13
C ALA A 22 -18.98 4.68 -0.82
N SER A 23 -19.98 3.84 -1.07
CA SER A 23 -20.25 3.07 -2.30
C SER A 23 -19.16 2.30 -3.08
N HIS A 24 -17.88 2.29 -2.71
CA HIS A 24 -16.84 1.55 -3.41
C HIS A 24 -16.90 0.08 -3.01
N LYS A 25 -17.23 -0.79 -3.99
CA LYS A 25 -17.29 -2.24 -3.78
C LYS A 25 -15.91 -2.82 -4.09
N LYS A 26 -15.32 -3.52 -3.11
CA LYS A 26 -14.13 -4.34 -3.33
C LYS A 26 -14.26 -5.19 -4.61
N PRO A 27 -13.26 -5.20 -5.50
CA PRO A 27 -13.24 -6.08 -6.66
C PRO A 27 -13.35 -7.56 -6.28
N ASP A 28 -14.09 -8.33 -7.08
CA ASP A 28 -14.34 -9.76 -6.78
C ASP A 28 -13.07 -10.63 -6.88
N TYR A 29 -12.02 -10.16 -7.58
CA TYR A 29 -10.74 -10.87 -7.73
C TYR A 29 -9.81 -10.73 -6.52
N LEU A 30 -10.09 -9.80 -5.58
CA LEU A 30 -9.27 -9.59 -4.38
C LEU A 30 -9.84 -10.31 -3.16
N THR A 31 -8.95 -10.86 -2.34
CA THR A 31 -9.28 -11.22 -0.95
C THR A 31 -9.47 -9.94 -0.12
N ASP A 32 -10.09 -10.07 1.06
CA ASP A 32 -10.22 -8.92 1.98
C ASP A 32 -8.83 -8.38 2.37
N GLN A 33 -7.90 -9.28 2.65
CA GLN A 33 -6.52 -8.92 3.01
C GLN A 33 -5.81 -8.13 1.90
N GLN A 34 -5.90 -8.58 0.64
CA GLN A 34 -5.29 -7.86 -0.49
C GLN A 34 -5.93 -6.49 -0.72
N TYR A 35 -7.26 -6.38 -0.56
CA TYR A 35 -7.95 -5.10 -0.70
C TYR A 35 -7.57 -4.11 0.40
N GLU A 36 -7.56 -4.55 1.67
CA GLU A 36 -7.12 -3.73 2.80
C GLU A 36 -5.66 -3.28 2.65
N ALA A 37 -4.78 -4.17 2.18
CA ALA A 37 -3.38 -3.84 1.91
C ALA A 37 -3.24 -2.79 0.81
N ALA A 38 -3.97 -2.93 -0.31
CA ALA A 38 -3.94 -1.96 -1.39
C ALA A 38 -4.56 -0.60 -0.99
N LEU A 39 -5.63 -0.61 -0.20
CA LEU A 39 -6.19 0.61 0.42
C LEU A 39 -5.13 1.32 1.26
N LYS A 40 -4.41 0.57 2.10
CA LYS A 40 -3.35 1.13 2.94
C LYS A 40 -2.22 1.74 2.11
N VAL A 41 -1.87 1.19 0.96
CA VAL A 41 -0.90 1.81 0.02
C VAL A 41 -1.40 3.17 -0.45
N VAL A 42 -2.67 3.25 -0.86
CA VAL A 42 -3.30 4.50 -1.31
C VAL A 42 -3.28 5.55 -0.19
N GLU A 43 -3.72 5.18 1.02
CA GLU A 43 -3.74 6.06 2.18
C GLU A 43 -2.33 6.54 2.60
N THR A 44 -1.36 5.65 2.59
CA THR A 44 0.03 5.97 2.95
C THR A 44 0.64 6.93 1.94
N PHE A 45 0.40 6.74 0.64
CA PHE A 45 0.87 7.67 -0.37
C PHE A 45 0.15 9.03 -0.29
N ASP A 46 -1.15 9.06 0.02
CA ASP A 46 -1.87 10.31 0.22
C ASP A 46 -1.30 11.11 1.40
N LYS A 47 -0.98 10.45 2.51
CA LYS A 47 -0.29 11.08 3.65
C LYS A 47 1.08 11.63 3.28
N TYR A 48 1.82 10.94 2.41
CA TYR A 48 3.08 11.47 1.87
C TYR A 48 2.85 12.75 1.06
N LEU A 49 1.88 12.76 0.14
CA LEU A 49 1.53 13.96 -0.65
C LEU A 49 1.05 15.12 0.23
N ASP A 50 0.35 14.82 1.32
CA ASP A 50 -0.13 15.80 2.29
C ASP A 50 0.95 16.22 3.30
N SER A 51 2.19 15.73 3.14
CA SER A 51 3.35 16.00 4.02
C SER A 51 3.16 15.52 5.47
N ASP A 52 2.23 14.61 5.71
CA ASP A 52 2.02 13.93 6.99
C ASP A 52 3.03 12.79 7.21
N LEU A 53 3.58 12.23 6.12
CA LEU A 53 4.67 11.25 6.13
C LEU A 53 5.84 11.74 5.27
N THR A 54 7.05 11.40 5.69
CA THR A 54 8.24 11.54 4.83
C THR A 54 8.23 10.48 3.73
N ALA A 55 9.01 10.71 2.67
CA ALA A 55 9.20 9.72 1.61
C ALA A 55 9.79 8.40 2.15
N GLU A 56 10.70 8.48 3.13
CA GLU A 56 11.30 7.31 3.76
C GLU A 56 10.24 6.47 4.49
N GLU A 57 9.46 7.07 5.39
CA GLU A 57 8.39 6.38 6.14
C GLU A 57 7.34 5.77 5.21
N ALA A 58 6.89 6.52 4.20
CA ALA A 58 5.93 6.01 3.24
C ALA A 58 6.52 4.89 2.37
N SER A 59 7.80 4.97 1.99
CA SER A 59 8.47 3.91 1.24
C SER A 59 8.64 2.63 2.04
N GLU A 60 8.94 2.73 3.35
CA GLU A 60 9.05 1.56 4.23
C GLU A 60 7.71 0.84 4.38
N GLU A 61 6.63 1.58 4.61
CA GLU A 61 5.28 1.02 4.73
C GLU A 61 4.81 0.35 3.42
N ILE A 62 4.99 1.01 2.28
CA ILE A 62 4.57 0.46 0.99
C ILE A 62 5.45 -0.73 0.58
N SER A 63 6.76 -0.69 0.86
CA SER A 63 7.67 -1.82 0.58
C SER A 63 7.30 -3.04 1.41
N TYR A 64 6.95 -2.86 2.69
CA TYR A 64 6.49 -3.95 3.53
C TYR A 64 5.22 -4.62 2.96
N ILE A 65 4.28 -3.83 2.45
CA ILE A 65 3.08 -4.36 1.79
C ILE A 65 3.46 -5.09 0.50
N SER A 66 4.34 -4.53 -0.32
CA SER A 66 4.83 -5.16 -1.54
C SER A 66 5.48 -6.51 -1.27
N ASP A 67 6.35 -6.60 -0.26
CA ASP A 67 7.10 -7.81 0.09
C ASP A 67 6.19 -8.92 0.65
N THR A 68 5.07 -8.53 1.27
CA THR A 68 4.12 -9.48 1.85
C THR A 68 2.99 -9.87 0.90
N TRP A 69 2.81 -9.14 -0.20
CA TRP A 69 1.72 -9.33 -1.17
C TRP A 69 1.67 -10.76 -1.73
N ASP A 70 2.81 -11.28 -2.19
CA ASP A 70 2.89 -12.62 -2.80
C ASP A 70 2.63 -13.75 -1.79
N ASN A 71 2.68 -13.46 -0.49
CA ASN A 71 2.38 -14.42 0.57
C ASN A 71 0.90 -14.37 1.01
N MET A 72 0.11 -13.42 0.50
CA MET A 72 -1.31 -13.33 0.79
C MET A 72 -2.08 -14.39 0.01
N GLU A 73 -3.16 -14.91 0.60
CA GLU A 73 -4.04 -15.82 -0.12
C GLU A 73 -4.60 -15.12 -1.38
N SER A 74 -4.50 -15.79 -2.52
CA SER A 74 -5.11 -15.36 -3.77
C SER A 74 -6.38 -16.17 -4.07
N LYS A 75 -7.29 -15.56 -4.83
CA LYS A 75 -8.44 -16.28 -5.38
C LYS A 75 -8.02 -17.03 -6.64
N GLU A 76 -8.45 -18.29 -6.79
CA GLU A 76 -8.19 -19.09 -7.99
C GLU A 76 -8.62 -18.33 -9.26
N ASP A 77 -9.79 -17.70 -9.22
CA ASP A 77 -10.33 -16.88 -10.30
C ASP A 77 -9.98 -15.39 -10.02
N GLY A 78 -8.77 -14.96 -10.37
CA GLY A 78 -8.34 -13.56 -10.13
C GLY A 78 -6.83 -13.33 -9.97
N ASP A 79 -6.06 -14.41 -9.96
CA ASP A 79 -4.62 -14.39 -9.67
C ASP A 79 -3.82 -13.44 -10.57
N ALA A 80 -4.14 -13.36 -11.87
CA ALA A 80 -3.45 -12.47 -12.80
C ALA A 80 -3.70 -10.97 -12.51
N ASP A 81 -4.92 -10.59 -12.15
CA ASP A 81 -5.27 -9.21 -11.83
C ASP A 81 -4.67 -8.81 -10.46
N ALA A 82 -4.73 -9.71 -9.48
CA ALA A 82 -4.10 -9.52 -8.17
C ALA A 82 -2.57 -9.42 -8.27
N PHE A 83 -1.94 -10.26 -9.09
CA PHE A 83 -0.51 -10.17 -9.40
C PHE A 83 -0.16 -8.85 -10.09
N GLY A 84 -0.95 -8.44 -11.09
CA GLY A 84 -0.77 -7.17 -11.77
C GLY A 84 -0.89 -5.96 -10.83
N LEU A 85 -1.77 -6.01 -9.84
CA LEU A 85 -1.86 -5.00 -8.78
C LEU A 85 -0.62 -5.01 -7.89
N GLY A 86 -0.11 -6.17 -7.49
CA GLY A 86 1.14 -6.31 -6.73
C GLY A 86 2.34 -5.69 -7.44
N LEU A 87 2.44 -5.86 -8.76
CA LEU A 87 3.48 -5.19 -9.56
C LEU A 87 3.37 -3.67 -9.53
N THR A 88 2.15 -3.12 -9.64
CA THR A 88 1.92 -1.66 -9.55
C THR A 88 2.28 -1.12 -8.16
N ILE A 89 1.98 -1.87 -7.10
CA ILE A 89 2.38 -1.52 -5.72
C ILE A 89 3.91 -1.51 -5.60
N SER A 90 4.59 -2.52 -6.16
CA SER A 90 6.05 -2.62 -6.15
C SER A 90 6.72 -1.47 -6.92
N GLU A 91 6.15 -1.06 -8.05
CA GLU A 91 6.60 0.10 -8.83
C GLU A 91 6.54 1.39 -7.98
N LEU A 92 5.43 1.62 -7.29
CA LEU A 92 5.28 2.78 -6.41
C LEU A 92 6.29 2.76 -5.25
N ALA A 93 6.48 1.59 -4.63
CA ALA A 93 7.46 1.41 -3.55
C ALA A 93 8.88 1.77 -4.02
N GLN A 94 9.26 1.27 -5.20
CA GLN A 94 10.56 1.52 -5.78
C GLN A 94 10.76 3.00 -6.09
N ASP A 95 9.82 3.63 -6.79
CA ASP A 95 9.90 5.04 -7.18
C ASP A 95 10.03 5.97 -5.97
N LEU A 96 9.27 5.66 -4.90
CA LEU A 96 9.30 6.43 -3.67
C LEU A 96 10.62 6.24 -2.91
N SER A 97 11.16 5.02 -2.88
CA SER A 97 12.43 4.70 -2.21
C SER A 97 13.64 5.34 -2.89
N ILE A 98 13.70 5.31 -4.23
CA ILE A 98 14.86 5.81 -4.99
C ILE A 98 14.74 7.30 -5.35
N GLY A 99 13.54 7.87 -5.28
CA GLY A 99 13.27 9.26 -5.67
C GLY A 99 13.53 9.54 -7.16
N SER A 100 13.39 8.51 -8.02
CA SER A 100 13.60 8.58 -9.49
C SER A 100 12.51 9.37 -10.19
N SER A 101 11.31 9.34 -9.63
CA SER A 101 10.07 9.82 -10.23
C SER A 101 9.57 11.09 -9.56
N SER A 102 8.99 11.98 -10.35
CA SER A 102 8.28 13.15 -9.80
C SER A 102 7.00 12.73 -9.07
N ASP A 103 6.55 13.51 -8.08
CA ASP A 103 5.28 13.32 -7.38
C ASP A 103 4.09 13.13 -8.33
N LYS A 104 4.06 13.86 -9.45
CA LYS A 104 3.03 13.72 -10.48
C LYS A 104 3.04 12.35 -11.16
N SER A 105 4.20 11.74 -11.33
CA SER A 105 4.33 10.39 -11.90
C SER A 105 3.85 9.35 -10.89
N MET A 106 4.33 9.46 -9.65
CA MET A 106 3.94 8.55 -8.56
C MET A 106 2.44 8.66 -8.24
N THR A 107 1.85 9.85 -8.34
CA THR A 107 0.39 10.05 -8.19
C THR A 107 -0.39 9.26 -9.24
N LYS A 108 0.09 9.17 -10.48
CA LYS A 108 -0.57 8.35 -11.51
C LYS A 108 -0.54 6.86 -11.18
N ILE A 109 0.57 6.39 -10.59
CA ILE A 109 0.70 4.99 -10.14
C ILE A 109 -0.28 4.74 -8.99
N ARG A 110 -0.35 5.64 -7.99
CA ARG A 110 -1.36 5.60 -6.92
C ARG A 110 -2.79 5.60 -7.47
N ASP A 111 -3.09 6.41 -8.47
CA ASP A 111 -4.42 6.45 -9.10
C ASP A 111 -4.75 5.20 -9.92
N GLU A 112 -3.74 4.52 -10.46
CA GLU A 112 -3.91 3.20 -11.07
C GLU A 112 -4.24 2.15 -10.01
N ILE A 113 -3.55 2.16 -8.87
CA ILE A 113 -3.87 1.30 -7.71
C ILE A 113 -5.30 1.56 -7.27
N ALA A 114 -5.66 2.82 -6.97
CA ALA A 114 -7.01 3.22 -6.55
C ALA A 114 -8.07 2.73 -7.55
N LYS A 115 -7.86 2.96 -8.85
CA LYS A 115 -8.77 2.47 -9.89
C LYS A 115 -8.91 0.94 -9.88
N LYS A 116 -7.81 0.19 -9.74
CA LYS A 116 -7.84 -1.28 -9.68
C LYS A 116 -8.63 -1.80 -8.49
N ILE A 117 -8.64 -1.06 -7.38
CA ILE A 117 -9.40 -1.38 -6.16
C ILE A 117 -10.77 -0.70 -6.07
N ASN A 118 -11.24 -0.06 -7.14
CA ASN A 118 -12.49 0.71 -7.22
C ASN A 118 -12.57 1.93 -6.29
N GLU A 119 -11.45 2.53 -5.89
CA GLU A 119 -11.37 3.75 -5.09
C GLU A 119 -11.19 5.02 -5.93
N ASP A 120 -11.42 6.18 -5.30
CA ASP A 120 -11.28 7.48 -5.94
C ASP A 120 -9.83 7.83 -6.30
N GLN A 121 -9.68 8.46 -7.46
CA GLN A 121 -8.42 9.03 -7.97
C GLN A 121 -8.24 10.46 -7.45
N ARG A 122 -7.00 10.94 -7.38
CA ARG A 122 -6.64 12.26 -6.83
C ARG A 122 -6.54 13.37 -7.89
#